data_AF-A0A8T5JPB1-F1
#
_entry.id   AF-A0A8T5JPB1-F1
#
_cell.length_a   1.000
_cell.length_b   1.000
_cell.length_c   1.000
_cell.angle_alpha   90.00
_cell.angle_beta   90.00
_cell.angle_gamma   90.00
#
_symmetry.space_group_name_H-M   'P 1'
#
loop_
_entity.id
_entity.type
_entity.pdbx_description
1 polymer ?
#
loop_
_entity_poly.entity_id
_entity_poly.type
_entity_poly.pdbx_seq_one_letter_code
_entity_poly.pdbx_strand_id
1 'polypeptide(L)' 'MKHKISITLDEDTLVAVREAMRSKEFRNRSHFFEIAASKLIEGDAK' A
#
# COMPACT_ATOMS: atom_id res chain seq x y z
N MET A 1 -9.26 6.51 -14.14
CA MET A 1 -8.96 5.16 -14.68
C MET A 1 -7.91 4.51 -13.80
N LYS A 2 -7.94 3.18 -13.60
CA LYS A 2 -6.91 2.48 -12.81
C LYS A 2 -6.04 1.62 -13.72
N HIS A 3 -4.73 1.64 -13.50
CA HIS A 3 -3.76 0.80 -14.20
C HIS A 3 -3.28 -0.32 -13.26
N LYS A 4 -3.14 -1.54 -13.79
CA LYS A 4 -2.62 -2.68 -13.04
C LYS A 4 -1.11 -2.73 -13.21
N ILE A 5 -0.39 -2.84 -12.09
CA ILE A 5 1.05 -3.08 -12.05
C ILE A 5 1.34 -4.39 -11.32
N SER A 6 2.50 -4.97 -11.58
CA SER A 6 3.05 -6.08 -10.81
C SER A 6 4.32 -5.61 -10.12
N ILE A 7 4.44 -5.88 -8.83
CA ILE A 7 5.59 -5.47 -8.02
C ILE A 7 6.12 -6.69 -7.25
N THR A 8 7.42 -6.67 -6.97
CA THR A 8 8.08 -7.64 -6.10
C THR A 8 8.45 -6.94 -4.80
N LEU A 9 8.18 -7.58 -3.67
CA LEU A 9 8.42 -7.07 -2.33
C LEU A 9 9.14 -8.14 -1.51
N ASP A 10 9.94 -7.70 -0.54
CA ASP A 10 10.54 -8.57 0.47
C ASP A 10 9.49 -9.15 1.42
N GLU A 11 9.86 -10.26 2.08
CA GLU A 11 8.95 -10.99 2.97
C GLU A 11 8.52 -10.15 4.18
N ASP A 12 9.44 -9.37 4.77
CA ASP A 12 9.16 -8.53 5.93
C ASP A 12 8.12 -7.45 5.59
N THR A 13 8.24 -6.82 4.42
CA THR A 13 7.21 -5.90 3.90
C THR A 13 5.87 -6.60 3.72
N LEU A 14 5.83 -7.83 3.19
CA LEU A 14 4.57 -8.58 3.05
C LEU A 14 3.93 -8.94 4.39
N VAL A 15 4.72 -9.16 5.43
CA VAL A 15 4.24 -9.39 6.80
C VAL A 15 3.64 -8.10 7.36
N ALA A 16 4.34 -6.96 7.24
CA ALA A 16 3.83 -5.66 7.68
C ALA A 16 2.52 -5.28 6.99
N VAL A 17 2.41 -5.51 5.68
CA VAL A 17 1.17 -5.29 4.93
C VAL A 17 0.04 -6.18 5.44
N ARG A 18 0.31 -7.46 5.73
CA ARG A 18 -0.70 -8.38 6.28
C ARG A 18 -1.22 -7.92 7.63
N GLU A 19 -0.35 -7.45 8.51
CA GLU A 19 -0.75 -6.90 9.82
C GLU A 19 -1.58 -5.62 9.65
N ALA A 20 -1.17 -4.70 8.77
CA ALA A 20 -1.93 -3.49 8.47
C ALA A 20 -3.33 -3.80 7.91
N MET A 21 -3.48 -4.87 7.12
CA MET A 21 -4.78 -5.31 6.60
C MET A 21 -5.75 -5.78 7.71
N ARG A 22 -5.26 -6.13 8.91
CA ARG A 22 -6.12 -6.56 10.03
C ARG A 22 -6.92 -5.42 10.65
N SER A 23 -6.48 -4.17 10.51
CA SER A 23 -7.16 -2.99 11.10
C SER A 23 -8.52 -2.68 10.47
N LYS A 24 -8.95 -3.39 9.42
CA LYS A 24 -10.16 -3.15 8.60
C LYS A 24 -10.22 -1.76 7.94
N GLU A 25 -9.16 -0.95 8.03
CA GLU A 25 -9.07 0.34 7.36
C GLU A 25 -8.92 0.21 5.83
N PHE A 26 -8.42 -0.94 5.37
CA PHE A 26 -8.15 -1.19 3.96
C PHE A 26 -9.10 -2.23 3.37
N ARG A 27 -9.71 -1.90 2.23
CA ARG A 27 -10.59 -2.80 1.48
C ARG A 27 -9.86 -4.02 0.92
N ASN A 28 -8.62 -3.83 0.48
CA ASN A 28 -7.74 -4.86 -0.08
C ASN A 28 -6.29 -4.33 -0.12
N ARG A 29 -5.34 -5.19 -0.53
CA ARG A 29 -3.93 -4.82 -0.65
C ARG A 29 -3.70 -3.66 -1.63
N SER A 30 -4.39 -3.64 -2.76
CA SER A 30 -4.24 -2.55 -3.74
C SER A 30 -4.66 -1.19 -3.15
N HIS A 31 -5.70 -1.16 -2.33
CA HIS A 31 -6.13 0.04 -1.61
C HIS A 31 -5.08 0.52 -0.60
N PHE A 32 -4.44 -0.41 0.11
CA PHE A 32 -3.33 -0.09 1.01
C PHE A 32 -2.19 0.60 0.25
N PHE A 33 -1.73 0.01 -0.86
CA PHE A 33 -0.62 0.57 -1.63
C PHE A 33 -0.97 1.90 -2.30
N GLU A 34 -2.22 2.09 -2.73
CA GLU A 34 -2.70 3.36 -3.29
C GLU A 34 -2.64 4.50 -2.25
N ILE A 35 -3.08 4.24 -1.01
CA ILE A 35 -2.99 5.21 0.08
C ILE A 35 -1.52 5.47 0.47
N ALA A 36 -0.72 4.41 0.60
CA ALA A 36 0.69 4.54 0.95
C ALA A 36 1.46 5.38 -0.09
N ALA A 37 1.22 5.13 -1.38
CA ALA A 37 1.80 5.90 -2.46
C ALA A 37 1.34 7.37 -2.44
N SER A 38 0.04 7.63 -2.23
CA SER A 38 -0.48 9.01 -2.11
C SER A 38 0.19 9.76 -0.97
N LYS A 39 0.29 9.13 0.22
CA LYS A 39 0.92 9.75 1.40
C LYS A 39 2.40 10.04 1.18
N LEU A 40 3.12 9.14 0.51
CA LEU A 40 4.54 9.34 0.21
C LEU A 40 4.71 10.52 -0.76
N ILE A 41 3.93 10.55 -1.84
CA ILE A 41 3.99 11.62 -2.86
C ILE A 41 3.58 12.97 -2.28
N GLU A 42 2.50 13.02 -1.49
CA GLU A 42 2.02 14.26 -0.84
C GLU A 42 2.95 14.73 0.29
N GLY A 43 3.62 13.79 0.96
CA GLY A 43 4.61 14.06 2.00
C GLY A 43 5.93 14.59 1.46
N ASP A 44 6.39 14.07 0.31
CA ASP A 44 7.60 14.53 -0.39
C ASP A 44 7.34 15.81 -1.25
N ALA A 45 6.08 16.16 -1.50
CA ALA A 45 5.70 17.37 -2.23
C ALA A 45 5.60 18.64 -1.34
N LYS A 46 5.98 18.56 -0.06
CA LYS A 46 6.09 19.70 0.86
C LYS A 46 7.54 19.95 1.26
#